data_AF-A0A954BC15-F1
#
_entry.id   AF-A0A954BC15-F1
#
_cell.length_a   1.000
_cell.length_b   1.000
_cell.length_c   1.000
_cell.angle_alpha   90.00
_cell.angle_beta   90.00
_cell.angle_gamma   90.00
#
_symmetry.space_group_name_H-M   'P 1'
#
loop_
_entity.id
_entity.type
_entity.pdbx_description
1 polymer ?
#
loop_
_entity_poly.entity_id
_entity_poly.type
_entity_poly.pdbx_seq_one_letter_code
_entity_poly.pdbx_strand_id
1 'polypeptide(L)'
;ILSMDDPPSVNHAVEALKARAPTLPLFVIAHDRMHEIELRKIGPDVIVRETLESSLLLSREALKLLGHDESTIGEYIQQFRERDRERLLAQMDYGLDASKDLLYKRFEIPHEEEK
;
A
#
# COMPACT_ATOMS: atom_id res chain seq x y z
N ILE A 1 -1.31 -8.39 -16.69
CA ILE A 1 -1.92 -7.57 -15.61
C ILE A 1 -3.17 -8.31 -15.15
N LEU A 2 -3.32 -8.55 -13.85
CA LEU A 2 -4.49 -9.20 -13.25
C LEU A 2 -5.23 -8.18 -12.38
N SER A 3 -6.50 -7.94 -12.71
CA SER A 3 -7.33 -6.90 -12.12
C SER A 3 -8.77 -7.36 -11.96
N MET A 4 -8.95 -8.64 -11.62
CA MET A 4 -10.27 -9.23 -11.40
C MET A 4 -10.76 -8.89 -9.99
N ASP A 5 -12.07 -8.73 -9.82
CA ASP A 5 -12.67 -8.35 -8.53
C ASP A 5 -12.61 -9.47 -7.48
N ASP A 6 -12.49 -10.73 -7.90
CA ASP A 6 -12.47 -11.90 -7.02
C ASP A 6 -11.04 -12.27 -6.59
N PRO A 7 -10.65 -12.05 -5.30
CA PRO A 7 -9.28 -12.32 -4.83
C PRO A 7 -8.83 -13.79 -5.00
N PRO A 8 -9.66 -14.81 -4.70
CA PRO A 8 -9.30 -16.20 -4.96
C PRO A 8 -8.95 -16.48 -6.42
N SER A 9 -9.71 -15.93 -7.38
CA SER A 9 -9.43 -16.07 -8.81
C SER A 9 -8.11 -15.41 -9.20
N VAL A 10 -7.79 -14.23 -8.64
CA VAL A 10 -6.51 -13.57 -8.85
C VAL A 10 -5.36 -14.45 -8.32
N ASN A 11 -5.46 -14.93 -7.08
CA ASN A 11 -4.46 -15.80 -6.47
C ASN A 11 -4.21 -17.06 -7.32
N HIS A 12 -5.28 -17.74 -7.74
CA HIS A 12 -5.20 -18.93 -8.59
C HIS A 12 -4.52 -18.64 -9.95
N ALA A 13 -4.84 -17.51 -10.57
CA ALA A 13 -4.22 -17.10 -11.83
C ALA A 13 -2.72 -16.83 -11.65
N VAL A 14 -2.30 -16.17 -10.57
CA VAL A 14 -0.87 -15.95 -10.27
C VAL A 14 -0.15 -17.29 -10.10
N GLU A 15 -0.67 -18.19 -9.28
CA GLU A 15 -0.08 -19.52 -9.06
C GLU A 15 0.08 -20.30 -10.37
N ALA A 16 -0.98 -20.37 -11.17
CA ALA A 16 -0.98 -21.10 -12.44
C ALA A 16 0.01 -20.49 -13.45
N LEU A 17 0.09 -19.16 -13.52
CA LEU A 17 1.01 -18.47 -14.43
C LEU A 17 2.46 -18.63 -14.00
N LYS A 18 2.78 -18.55 -12.70
CA LYS A 18 4.15 -18.80 -12.23
C LYS A 18 4.60 -20.24 -12.47
N ALA A 19 3.69 -21.21 -12.35
CA ALA A 19 4.00 -22.61 -12.64
C ALA A 19 4.24 -22.89 -14.14
N ARG A 20 3.48 -22.23 -15.02
CA ARG A 20 3.50 -22.50 -16.47
C ARG A 20 4.42 -21.60 -17.28
N ALA A 21 4.66 -20.38 -16.80
CA ALA A 21 5.43 -19.35 -17.47
C ALA A 21 6.24 -18.55 -16.42
N PRO A 22 7.25 -19.16 -15.79
CA PRO A 22 7.97 -18.57 -14.65
C PRO A 22 8.71 -17.28 -14.97
N THR A 23 8.97 -17.00 -16.25
CA THR A 23 9.64 -15.77 -16.71
C THR A 23 8.66 -14.67 -17.12
N LEU A 24 7.35 -14.91 -17.07
CA LEU A 24 6.34 -13.94 -17.45
C LEU A 24 6.14 -12.92 -16.31
N PRO A 25 6.35 -11.61 -16.54
CA PRO A 25 6.10 -10.61 -15.52
C PRO A 25 4.61 -10.50 -15.16
N LEU A 26 4.30 -10.57 -13.87
CA LEU A 26 2.96 -10.51 -13.30
C LEU A 26 2.77 -9.22 -12.51
N PHE A 27 1.85 -8.39 -12.99
CA PHE A 27 1.39 -7.17 -12.33
C PHE A 27 -0.02 -7.42 -11.82
N VAL A 28 -0.25 -7.22 -10.53
CA VAL A 28 -1.50 -7.59 -9.86
C VAL A 28 -2.06 -6.41 -9.10
N ILE A 29 -3.37 -6.20 -9.25
CA ILE A 29 -4.13 -5.31 -8.38
C ILE A 29 -4.66 -6.15 -7.20
N ALA A 30 -4.22 -5.81 -5.99
CA ALA A 30 -4.76 -6.36 -4.76
C ALA A 30 -6.02 -5.59 -4.36
N HIS A 31 -7.03 -6.31 -3.89
CA HIS A 31 -8.29 -5.72 -3.42
C HIS A 31 -8.05 -4.85 -2.18
N ASP A 32 -7.31 -5.39 -1.20
CA ASP A 32 -6.98 -4.70 0.04
C ASP A 32 -5.61 -5.16 0.58
N ARG A 33 -5.33 -4.78 1.83
CA ARG A 33 -4.07 -5.13 2.50
C ARG A 33 -3.95 -6.63 2.78
N MET A 34 -5.04 -7.30 3.14
CA MET A 34 -5.03 -8.73 3.44
C MET A 34 -4.72 -9.53 2.18
N HIS A 35 -5.34 -9.15 1.06
CA HIS A 35 -5.05 -9.72 -0.24
C HIS A 35 -3.61 -9.42 -0.69
N GLU A 36 -3.05 -8.23 -0.42
CA GLU A 36 -1.62 -7.98 -0.68
C GLU A 36 -0.70 -8.91 0.13
N ILE A 37 -1.00 -9.15 1.42
CA ILE A 37 -0.23 -10.08 2.26
C ILE A 37 -0.27 -11.51 1.70
N GLU A 38 -1.42 -11.96 1.20
CA GLU A 38 -1.56 -13.26 0.55
C GLU A 38 -0.77 -13.33 -0.76
N LEU A 39 -0.95 -12.34 -1.64
CA LEU A 39 -0.27 -12.27 -2.93
C LEU A 39 1.25 -12.25 -2.79
N ARG A 40 1.80 -11.56 -1.78
CA ARG A 40 3.25 -11.55 -1.53
C ARG A 40 3.82 -12.94 -1.23
N LYS A 41 3.02 -13.87 -0.68
CA LYS A 41 3.43 -15.27 -0.48
C LYS A 41 3.50 -16.05 -1.80
N ILE A 42 2.63 -15.72 -2.76
CA ILE A 42 2.60 -16.31 -4.11
C ILE A 42 3.71 -15.69 -4.98
N GLY A 43 3.97 -14.40 -4.79
CA GLY A 43 5.09 -13.63 -5.32
C GLY A 43 4.93 -13.14 -6.77
N PRO A 44 3.85 -12.44 -7.15
CA PRO A 44 3.87 -11.67 -8.39
C PRO A 44 4.94 -10.56 -8.35
N ASP A 45 5.35 -10.05 -9.51
CA ASP A 45 6.44 -9.07 -9.62
C ASP A 45 6.06 -7.69 -9.09
N VAL A 46 4.80 -7.28 -9.32
CA VAL A 46 4.28 -5.98 -8.88
C VAL A 46 2.90 -6.16 -8.29
N ILE A 47 2.67 -5.53 -7.13
CA ILE A 47 1.37 -5.49 -6.45
C ILE A 47 1.02 -4.03 -6.18
N VAL A 48 -0.21 -3.63 -6.51
CA VAL A 48 -0.79 -2.33 -6.14
C VAL A 48 -2.16 -2.57 -5.53
N ARG A 49 -2.48 -1.92 -4.41
CA ARG A 49 -3.83 -1.95 -3.84
C ARG A 49 -4.77 -1.04 -4.61
N GLU A 50 -5.94 -1.56 -4.98
CA GLU A 50 -6.91 -0.92 -5.87
C GLU A 50 -7.26 0.52 -5.46
N THR A 51 -7.51 0.75 -4.18
CA THR A 51 -8.02 2.04 -3.69
C THR A 51 -6.97 2.89 -2.96
N LEU A 52 -5.75 2.38 -2.76
CA LEU A 52 -4.74 3.06 -1.95
C LEU A 52 -4.37 4.43 -2.53
N GLU A 53 -3.99 4.46 -3.81
CA GLU A 53 -3.54 5.68 -4.48
C GLU A 53 -4.66 6.72 -4.61
N SER A 54 -5.86 6.28 -4.97
CA SER A 54 -7.05 7.15 -5.04
C SER A 54 -7.41 7.74 -3.68
N SER A 55 -7.25 6.97 -2.59
CA SER A 55 -7.49 7.46 -1.23
C SER A 55 -6.45 8.50 -0.79
N LEU A 56 -5.19 8.34 -1.20
CA LEU A 56 -4.13 9.32 -0.94
C LEU A 56 -4.33 10.60 -1.74
N LEU A 57 -4.76 10.50 -3.00
CA LEU A 57 -5.16 11.65 -3.79
C LEU A 57 -6.30 12.42 -3.13
N LEU A 58 -7.36 11.72 -2.68
CA LEU A 58 -8.48 12.36 -1.99
C LEU A 58 -8.04 13.03 -0.68
N SER A 59 -7.14 12.37 0.06
CA SER A 59 -6.57 12.91 1.31
C SER A 59 -5.79 14.20 1.07
N ARG A 60 -5.00 14.26 -0.01
CA ARG A 60 -4.30 15.48 -0.45
C ARG A 60 -5.27 16.63 -0.74
N GLU A 61 -6.34 16.37 -1.49
CA GLU A 61 -7.35 17.41 -1.79
C GLU A 61 -8.08 17.88 -0.52
N ALA A 62 -8.39 16.96 0.40
CA ALA A 62 -9.01 17.31 1.68
C ALA A 62 -8.11 18.22 2.53
N LEU A 63 -6.82 17.88 2.67
CA LEU A 63 -5.86 18.69 3.44
C LEU A 63 -5.67 20.08 2.83
N LYS A 64 -5.65 20.17 1.50
CA LYS A 64 -5.58 21.45 0.78
C LYS A 64 -6.78 22.34 1.08
N LEU A 65 -8.00 21.79 1.06
CA LEU A 65 -9.22 22.53 1.40
C LEU A 65 -9.26 22.97 2.88
N LEU A 66 -8.57 22.25 3.76
CA LEU A 66 -8.39 22.61 5.16
C LEU A 66 -7.29 23.67 5.38
N GLY A 67 -6.61 24.11 4.32
CA GLY A 67 -5.65 25.22 4.37
C GLY A 67 -4.19 24.80 4.61
N HIS A 68 -3.85 23.52 4.48
CA HIS A 68 -2.45 23.08 4.50
C HIS A 68 -1.74 23.43 3.19
N ASP A 69 -0.45 23.78 3.26
CA ASP A 69 0.39 24.01 2.11
C ASP A 69 0.83 22.70 1.43
N GLU A 70 1.24 22.80 0.16
CA GLU A 70 1.60 21.62 -0.66
C GLU A 70 2.84 20.86 -0.14
N SER A 71 3.78 21.55 0.54
CA SER A 71 4.96 20.91 1.12
C SER A 71 4.54 20.00 2.28
N THR A 72 3.78 20.57 3.23
CA THR A 72 3.23 19.82 4.38
C THR A 72 2.39 18.64 3.93
N ILE A 73 1.53 18.82 2.92
CA ILE A 73 0.70 17.73 2.38
C ILE A 73 1.57 16.61 1.79
N GLY A 74 2.61 16.98 1.01
CA GLY A 74 3.55 16.02 0.44
C GLY A 74 4.20 15.15 1.50
N GLU A 75 4.64 15.77 2.60
CA GLU A 75 5.27 15.06 3.72
C GLU A 75 4.29 14.15 4.47
N TYR A 76 3.06 14.58 4.73
CA TYR A 76 2.06 13.72 5.36
C TYR A 76 1.73 12.48 4.52
N ILE A 77 1.59 12.65 3.20
CA ILE A 77 1.36 11.53 2.28
C ILE A 77 2.57 10.59 2.28
N GLN A 78 3.80 11.13 2.26
CA GLN A 78 5.01 10.32 2.30
C GLN A 78 5.13 9.53 3.61
N GLN A 79 4.93 10.18 4.76
CA GLN A 79 4.92 9.54 6.07
C GLN A 79 3.84 8.44 6.14
N PHE A 80 2.66 8.65 5.55
CA PHE A 80 1.63 7.62 5.51
C PHE A 80 2.09 6.40 4.72
N ARG A 81 2.68 6.59 3.53
CA ARG A 81 3.19 5.50 2.69
C ARG A 81 4.25 4.68 3.41
N GLU A 82 5.17 5.35 4.09
CA GLU A 82 6.24 4.70 4.87
C GLU A 82 5.65 3.85 5.99
N ARG A 83 4.75 4.42 6.81
CA ARG A 83 4.09 3.70 7.90
C ARG A 83 3.21 2.55 7.41
N ASP A 84 2.49 2.76 6.32
CA ASP A 84 1.65 1.73 5.71
C ASP A 84 2.50 0.55 5.25
N ARG A 85 3.66 0.81 4.60
CA ARG A 85 4.64 -0.20 4.18
C ARG A 85 5.32 -0.88 5.36
N GLU A 86 5.79 -0.13 6.34
CA GLU A 86 6.42 -0.65 7.55
C GLU A 86 5.47 -1.61 8.27
N ARG A 87 4.21 -1.18 8.47
CA ARG A 87 3.20 -2.03 9.09
C ARG A 87 2.88 -3.26 8.24
N LEU A 88 2.81 -3.13 6.92
CA LEU A 88 2.60 -4.29 6.03
C LEU A 88 3.70 -5.34 6.24
N LEU A 89 4.97 -4.93 6.24
CA LEU A 89 6.10 -5.83 6.45
C LEU A 89 6.04 -6.48 7.85
N ALA A 90 5.78 -5.70 8.89
CA ALA A 90 5.60 -6.24 10.23
C ALA A 90 4.45 -7.25 10.32
N GLN A 91 3.35 -7.02 9.59
CA GLN A 91 2.22 -7.96 9.56
C GLN A 91 2.55 -9.27 8.84
N MET A 92 3.45 -9.23 7.85
CA MET A 92 3.94 -10.43 7.18
C MET A 92 4.85 -11.25 8.10
N ASP A 93 5.70 -10.60 8.90
CA ASP A 93 6.69 -11.27 9.75
C ASP A 93 6.11 -11.74 11.08
N TYR A 94 5.25 -10.94 11.71
CA TYR A 94 4.81 -11.12 13.11
C TYR A 94 3.29 -11.29 13.26
N GLY A 95 2.54 -11.32 12.16
CA GLY A 95 1.09 -11.54 12.14
C GLY A 95 0.26 -10.26 12.12
N LEU A 96 -1.06 -10.40 11.95
CA LEU A 96 -1.96 -9.30 11.57
C LEU A 96 -2.05 -8.14 12.58
N ASP A 97 -1.73 -8.42 13.83
CA ASP A 97 -1.75 -7.45 14.92
C ASP A 97 -0.43 -6.68 15.09
N ALA A 98 0.60 -7.01 14.32
CA ALA A 98 1.89 -6.37 14.39
C ALA A 98 1.83 -4.87 14.06
N SER A 99 2.64 -4.09 14.77
CA SER A 99 2.83 -2.65 14.61
C SER A 99 1.53 -1.85 14.52
N LYS A 100 0.52 -2.22 15.32
CA LYS A 100 -0.75 -1.49 15.44
C LYS A 100 -0.58 -0.07 15.96
N ASP A 101 0.44 0.17 16.76
CA ASP A 101 0.82 1.48 17.29
C ASP A 101 1.11 2.51 16.18
N LEU A 102 1.64 2.06 15.03
CA LEU A 102 1.88 2.93 13.86
C LEU A 102 0.61 3.60 13.33
N LEU A 103 -0.56 3.00 13.54
CA LEU A 103 -1.85 3.58 13.13
C LEU A 103 -2.21 4.83 13.92
N TYR A 104 -1.76 4.92 15.18
CA TYR A 104 -2.12 5.99 16.10
C TYR A 104 -0.99 7.00 16.28
N LYS A 105 0.20 6.74 15.71
CA LYS A 105 1.32 7.67 15.74
C LYS A 105 0.91 8.97 15.04
N ARG A 106 1.11 10.11 15.71
CA ARG A 106 0.85 11.42 15.12
C ARG A 106 1.79 11.66 13.93
N PHE A 107 1.30 12.28 12.86
CA PHE A 107 2.17 12.77 11.78
C PHE A 107 3.05 13.89 12.31
N GLU A 108 4.32 13.85 11.92
CA GLU A 108 5.27 14.89 12.29
C GLU A 108 5.05 16.07 11.36
N ILE A 109 4.94 17.27 11.94
CA ILE A 109 4.83 18.50 11.16
C ILE A 109 6.24 18.79 10.62
N PRO A 110 6.41 19.04 9.31
CA PRO A 110 7.65 19.60 8.81
C PRO A 110 8.05 20.80 9.66
N HIS A 111 9.21 20.74 10.31
CA HIS A 111 9.82 21.96 10.82
C HIS A 111 10.32 22.73 9.60
N GLU A 112 9.83 23.95 9.37
CA GLU A 112 10.54 24.89 8.50
C GLU A 112 11.96 25.00 9.08
N GLU A 113 12.96 24.49 8.36
CA GLU A 113 14.35 24.84 8.63
C GLU A 113 14.41 26.37 8.53
N GLU A 114 14.58 27.04 9.67
CA GLU A 114 14.91 28.47 9.70
C GLU A 114 16.11 28.68 8.77
N LYS A 115 15.88 29.50 7.75
CA LYS A 115 16.83 29.92 6.72
C LYS A 115 18.22 30.27 7.23
#